data_AF-A0A4Q3YHL5-F1
#
_entry.id   AF-A0A4Q3YHL5-F1
#
_cell.length_a   1.000
_cell.length_b   1.000
_cell.length_c   1.000
_cell.angle_alpha   90.00
_cell.angle_beta   90.00
_cell.angle_gamma   90.00
#
_symmetry.space_group_name_H-M   'P 1'
#
loop_
_entity.id
_entity.type
_entity.pdbx_description
1 polymer ?
#
loop_
_entity_poly.entity_id
_entity_poly.type
_entity_poly.pdbx_seq_one_letter_code
_entity_poly.pdbx_strand_id
1 'polypeptide(L)'
;TVQVYGKDRETYKPPYGARLKAKDGATVKRGVRLADWDPYTTPIITEVAGVVRTEDLVDGFSVREEVDEATGIANRVIADWRASARGSDLRPAMAVVGEDGAFKRIASGGEARYLLPAGAVLSVADGDTVKPGDVLARIPTESAKTRDITGGLPRVAELFEARRPKDCAVIAEMDGRVTFGKDYKNKRRIKITPESVDGVEGEAVEFLIPKGKHIAVHDGDSIRQGEYLIDGNPDPHDILRILGIEALADFLVNEIQEVYRLQGVPINDKHIEVIVRQMLQKVEILEPGDTGLIKGDHMDKPDLDAESAKAEARGGRPAIVQPVLLGITKASLQTRSFISAASFQETTRVLTDASVHGKTDTLEGLKENVIVGRLIPAGTGSY
;
A
#
# COMPACT_ATOMS: atom_id res chain seq x y z
N THR A 1 -2.73 -0.74 24.37
CA THR A 1 -2.23 -2.09 24.70
C THR A 1 -3.10 -2.70 25.78
N VAL A 2 -3.40 -3.99 25.69
CA VAL A 2 -4.14 -4.74 26.72
C VAL A 2 -3.15 -5.60 27.49
N GLN A 3 -3.08 -5.40 28.80
CA GLN A 3 -2.19 -6.13 29.70
C GLN A 3 -2.95 -7.23 30.46
N VAL A 4 -2.29 -8.37 30.63
CA VAL A 4 -2.78 -9.48 31.46
C VAL A 4 -1.63 -9.88 32.40
N TYR A 5 -1.86 -9.77 33.72
CA TYR A 5 -0.86 -10.01 34.76
C TYR A 5 0.45 -9.20 34.58
N GLY A 6 0.34 -7.94 34.15
CA GLY A 6 1.49 -7.05 33.95
C GLY A 6 2.34 -7.35 32.72
N LYS A 7 1.90 -8.27 31.84
CA LYS A 7 2.50 -8.51 30.53
C LYS A 7 1.60 -7.98 29.42
N ASP A 8 2.20 -7.30 28.45
CA ASP A 8 1.52 -6.88 27.22
C ASP A 8 1.09 -8.13 26.45
N ARG A 9 -0.21 -8.25 26.20
CA ARG A 9 -0.78 -9.40 25.48
C ARG A 9 -1.19 -9.04 24.06
N GLU A 10 -1.87 -7.92 23.90
CA GLU A 10 -2.41 -7.48 22.61
C GLU A 10 -2.21 -5.96 22.45
N THR A 11 -1.73 -5.54 21.29
CA THR A 11 -1.52 -4.12 20.95
C THR A 11 -2.30 -3.81 19.68
N TYR A 12 -3.20 -2.84 19.78
CA TYR A 12 -4.01 -2.35 18.67
C TYR A 12 -3.74 -0.86 18.50
N LYS A 13 -3.53 -0.42 17.26
CA LYS A 13 -3.39 1.00 16.90
C LYS A 13 -4.72 1.47 16.29
N PRO A 14 -5.57 2.17 17.04
CA PRO A 14 -6.82 2.69 16.48
C PRO A 14 -6.52 3.82 15.49
N PRO A 15 -7.31 3.98 14.41
CA PRO A 15 -7.14 5.08 13.46
C PRO A 15 -7.49 6.42 14.10
N TYR A 16 -7.03 7.51 13.48
CA TYR A 16 -7.35 8.86 13.93
C TYR A 16 -8.86 9.11 14.00
N GLY A 17 -9.32 9.73 15.08
CA GLY A 17 -10.74 9.99 15.34
C GLY A 17 -11.57 8.77 15.76
N ALA A 18 -10.95 7.62 16.01
CA ALA A 18 -11.65 6.48 16.62
C ALA A 18 -12.17 6.81 18.02
N ARG A 19 -13.40 6.37 18.31
CA ARG A 19 -14.03 6.51 19.63
C ARG A 19 -13.59 5.37 20.52
N LEU A 20 -12.78 5.69 21.52
CA LEU A 20 -12.35 4.73 22.53
C LEU A 20 -13.45 4.51 23.56
N LYS A 21 -13.82 3.24 23.79
CA LYS A 21 -14.84 2.85 24.78
C LYS A 21 -14.24 2.53 26.14
N ALA A 22 -12.95 2.24 26.19
CA ALA A 22 -12.21 1.95 27.42
C ALA A 22 -11.29 3.13 27.77
N LYS A 23 -11.22 3.46 29.06
CA LYS A 23 -10.25 4.42 29.58
C LYS A 23 -8.93 3.73 29.89
N ASP A 24 -7.85 4.51 29.94
CA ASP A 24 -6.56 4.00 30.39
C ASP A 24 -6.66 3.40 31.81
N GLY A 25 -6.02 2.25 32.02
CA GLY A 25 -6.11 1.47 33.27
C GLY A 25 -7.43 0.74 33.54
N ALA A 26 -8.42 0.81 32.64
CA ALA A 26 -9.69 0.11 32.83
C ALA A 26 -9.56 -1.41 32.69
N THR A 27 -10.20 -2.17 33.59
CA THR A 27 -10.26 -3.64 33.49
C THR A 27 -11.28 -4.05 32.42
N VAL A 28 -10.81 -4.71 31.37
CA VAL A 28 -11.65 -5.17 30.25
C VAL A 28 -11.75 -6.70 30.23
N LYS A 29 -12.94 -7.22 29.93
CA LYS A 29 -13.15 -8.66 29.72
C LYS A 29 -12.84 -9.03 28.27
N ARG A 30 -12.47 -10.29 28.03
CA ARG A 30 -12.30 -10.82 26.68
C ARG A 30 -13.61 -10.66 25.88
N GLY A 31 -13.52 -10.12 24.67
CA GLY A 31 -14.66 -9.89 23.77
C GLY A 31 -15.34 -8.52 23.90
N VAL A 32 -14.84 -7.62 24.75
CA VAL A 32 -15.35 -6.24 24.82
C VAL A 32 -14.81 -5.42 23.64
N ARG A 33 -15.70 -4.66 22.99
CA ARG A 33 -15.32 -3.72 21.93
C ARG A 33 -14.56 -2.53 22.54
N LEU A 34 -13.28 -2.38 22.20
CA LEU A 34 -12.40 -1.35 22.77
C LEU A 34 -12.49 0.00 22.05
N ALA A 35 -12.76 -0.01 20.74
CA ALA A 35 -12.89 1.18 19.92
C ALA A 35 -13.95 0.99 18.83
N ASP A 36 -14.53 2.09 18.36
CA ASP A 36 -15.35 2.15 17.15
C ASP A 36 -14.94 3.33 16.26
N TRP A 37 -15.00 3.12 14.96
CA TRP A 37 -14.73 4.15 13.95
C TRP A 37 -15.55 3.84 12.69
N ASP A 38 -15.72 4.86 11.85
CA ASP A 38 -16.29 4.69 10.52
C ASP A 38 -15.18 4.23 9.56
N PRO A 39 -15.30 3.05 8.91
CA PRO A 39 -14.27 2.57 7.98
C PRO A 39 -14.26 3.34 6.66
N TYR A 40 -15.32 4.09 6.34
CA TYR A 40 -15.46 4.76 5.05
C TYR A 40 -15.03 6.22 5.08
N THR A 41 -14.91 6.82 6.27
CA THR A 41 -14.53 8.22 6.41
C THR A 41 -13.42 8.40 7.43
N THR A 42 -12.44 9.23 7.09
CA THR A 42 -11.46 9.74 8.06
C THR A 42 -11.99 11.07 8.61
N PRO A 43 -12.39 11.14 9.89
CA PRO A 43 -12.93 12.37 10.46
C PRO A 43 -11.80 13.34 10.82
N ILE A 44 -12.00 14.62 10.52
CA ILE A 44 -11.23 15.73 11.08
C ILE A 44 -11.96 16.17 12.35
N ILE A 45 -11.36 15.92 13.51
CA ILE A 45 -11.94 16.29 14.82
C ILE A 45 -11.24 17.51 15.44
N THR A 46 -11.94 18.20 16.33
CA THR A 46 -11.35 19.28 17.14
C THR A 46 -10.92 18.77 18.53
N GLU A 47 -9.75 19.22 19.00
CA GLU A 47 -9.29 18.97 20.38
C GLU A 47 -9.87 19.97 21.40
N VAL A 48 -10.43 21.09 20.93
CA VAL A 48 -10.85 22.22 21.78
C VAL A 48 -12.31 22.59 21.56
N ALA A 49 -12.95 23.09 22.63
CA ALA A 49 -14.31 23.62 22.58
C ALA A 49 -14.31 25.08 22.11
N GLY A 50 -15.23 25.48 21.24
CA GLY A 50 -15.37 26.87 20.81
C GLY A 50 -16.32 27.04 19.65
N VAL A 51 -16.22 28.18 18.98
CA VAL A 51 -17.00 28.49 17.78
C VAL A 51 -16.15 28.22 16.55
N VAL A 52 -16.73 27.58 15.55
CA VAL A 52 -16.06 27.30 14.28
C VAL A 52 -15.95 28.58 13.46
N ARG A 53 -14.74 28.87 12.96
CA ARG A 53 -14.47 29.90 11.97
C ARG A 53 -13.87 29.28 10.73
N THR A 54 -14.49 29.52 9.59
CA THR A 54 -14.04 29.09 8.28
C THR A 54 -12.99 30.06 7.73
N GLU A 55 -11.92 29.54 7.13
CA GLU A 55 -10.85 30.32 6.51
C GLU A 55 -10.63 29.86 5.08
N ASP A 56 -10.50 30.82 4.15
CA ASP A 56 -10.26 30.58 2.72
C ASP A 56 -11.30 29.65 2.05
N LEU A 57 -12.51 29.58 2.62
CA LEU A 57 -13.65 28.84 2.11
C LEU A 57 -14.55 29.75 1.26
N VAL A 58 -14.20 29.86 -0.02
CA VAL A 58 -14.94 30.59 -1.06
C VAL A 58 -15.79 29.61 -1.89
N ASP A 59 -17.10 29.86 -1.97
CA ASP A 59 -18.03 29.08 -2.79
C ASP A 59 -17.70 29.17 -4.28
N GLY A 60 -17.81 28.04 -4.98
CA GLY A 60 -17.48 27.90 -6.41
C GLY A 60 -15.99 27.78 -6.72
N PHE A 61 -15.09 28.10 -5.78
CA PHE A 61 -13.64 27.94 -5.92
C PHE A 61 -13.09 26.83 -5.03
N SER A 62 -13.32 26.94 -3.72
CA SER A 62 -12.83 25.98 -2.72
C SER A 62 -13.94 25.12 -2.13
N VAL A 63 -15.20 25.52 -2.26
CA VAL A 63 -16.37 24.76 -1.80
C VAL A 63 -17.33 24.58 -2.97
N ARG A 64 -17.87 23.36 -3.09
CA ARG A 64 -18.94 23.00 -4.01
C ARG A 64 -20.03 22.26 -3.25
N GLU A 65 -21.28 22.48 -3.63
CA GLU A 65 -22.39 21.65 -3.16
C GLU A 65 -22.53 20.42 -4.06
N GLU A 66 -22.53 19.24 -3.45
CA GLU A 66 -22.83 17.97 -4.09
C GLU A 66 -24.05 17.36 -3.41
N VAL A 67 -25.06 17.00 -4.20
CA VAL A 67 -26.23 16.28 -3.70
C VAL A 67 -25.90 14.80 -3.69
N ASP A 68 -26.01 14.18 -2.52
CA ASP A 68 -25.86 12.74 -2.38
C ASP A 68 -27.08 12.05 -3.02
N GLU A 69 -26.86 11.27 -4.08
CA GLU A 69 -27.91 10.58 -4.84
C GLU A 69 -28.71 9.58 -3.99
N ALA A 70 -28.13 9.03 -2.91
CA ALA A 70 -28.79 8.04 -2.07
C ALA A 70 -29.69 8.68 -1.01
N THR A 71 -29.29 9.83 -0.45
CA THR A 71 -30.00 10.49 0.65
C THR A 71 -30.78 11.73 0.24
N GLY A 72 -30.47 12.31 -0.92
CA GLY A 72 -31.03 13.58 -1.40
C GLY A 72 -30.55 14.81 -0.60
N ILE A 73 -29.58 14.63 0.31
CA ILE A 73 -29.04 15.71 1.14
C ILE A 73 -27.91 16.40 0.38
N ALA A 74 -27.97 17.73 0.32
CA ALA A 74 -26.88 18.54 -0.22
C ALA A 74 -25.73 18.62 0.80
N ASN A 75 -24.57 18.11 0.41
CA ASN A 75 -23.33 18.16 1.19
C ASN A 75 -22.41 19.24 0.62
N ARG A 76 -21.78 20.02 1.50
CA ARG A 76 -20.73 20.96 1.11
C ARG A 76 -19.39 20.23 1.07
N VAL A 77 -18.80 20.12 -0.12
CA VAL A 77 -17.56 19.40 -0.39
C VAL A 77 -16.46 20.37 -0.78
N ILE A 78 -15.25 20.17 -0.28
CA ILE A 78 -14.10 20.98 -0.65
C ILE A 78 -13.67 20.62 -2.08
N ALA A 79 -13.78 21.57 -3.00
CA ALA A 79 -13.34 21.42 -4.38
C ALA A 79 -11.81 21.53 -4.48
N ASP A 80 -11.20 21.00 -5.54
CA ASP A 80 -9.76 21.21 -5.76
C ASP A 80 -9.50 22.67 -6.18
N TRP A 81 -9.22 23.51 -5.19
CA TRP A 81 -8.97 24.94 -5.36
C TRP A 81 -7.72 25.24 -6.21
N ARG A 82 -6.80 24.28 -6.35
CA ARG A 82 -5.58 24.44 -7.16
C ARG A 82 -5.85 24.39 -8.66
N ALA A 83 -6.96 23.79 -9.07
CA ALA A 83 -7.35 23.72 -10.48
C ALA A 83 -7.78 25.09 -11.03
N SER A 84 -8.12 26.04 -10.15
CA SER A 84 -8.54 27.39 -10.54
C SER A 84 -7.41 28.40 -10.39
N ALA A 85 -7.19 29.24 -11.41
CA ALA A 85 -6.14 30.26 -11.42
C ALA A 85 -6.29 31.34 -10.32
N ARG A 86 -7.49 31.51 -9.75
CA ARG A 86 -7.74 32.38 -8.58
C ARG A 86 -7.71 31.65 -7.24
N GLY A 87 -7.63 30.32 -7.26
CA GLY A 87 -7.67 29.48 -6.07
C GLY A 87 -6.31 28.99 -5.60
N SER A 88 -5.23 29.16 -6.37
CA SER A 88 -3.90 28.59 -6.06
C SER A 88 -3.31 29.03 -4.71
N ASP A 89 -3.66 30.22 -4.22
CA ASP A 89 -3.19 30.76 -2.94
C ASP A 89 -4.11 30.44 -1.75
N LEU A 90 -5.30 29.90 -2.01
CA LEU A 90 -6.25 29.55 -0.96
C LEU A 90 -5.69 28.40 -0.11
N ARG A 91 -5.88 28.51 1.21
CA ARG A 91 -5.60 27.43 2.17
C ARG A 91 -6.86 27.13 2.99
N PRO A 92 -7.84 26.41 2.40
CA PRO A 92 -9.07 26.08 3.08
C PRO A 92 -8.79 25.43 4.43
N ALA A 93 -9.34 26.01 5.48
CA ALA A 93 -9.12 25.57 6.84
C ALA A 93 -10.34 25.86 7.72
N MET A 94 -10.47 25.10 8.80
CA MET A 94 -11.42 25.39 9.87
C MET A 94 -10.64 25.66 11.13
N ALA A 95 -10.92 26.80 11.74
CA ALA A 95 -10.36 27.20 13.00
C ALA A 95 -11.41 27.13 14.10
N VAL A 96 -10.97 26.88 15.34
CA VAL A 96 -11.85 26.98 16.52
C VAL A 96 -11.42 28.19 17.34
N VAL A 97 -12.34 29.14 17.50
CA VAL A 97 -12.12 30.41 18.20
C VAL A 97 -12.84 30.45 19.55
N GLY A 98 -12.30 31.25 20.47
CA GLY A 98 -12.97 31.61 21.72
C GLY A 98 -14.08 32.65 21.51
N GLU A 99 -14.79 32.99 22.59
CA GLU A 99 -15.80 34.06 22.58
C GLU A 99 -15.20 35.44 22.24
N ASP A 100 -13.89 35.59 22.41
CA ASP A 100 -13.08 36.76 22.08
C ASP A 100 -12.65 36.82 20.60
N GLY A 101 -12.99 35.81 19.80
CA GLY A 101 -12.59 35.70 18.39
C GLY A 101 -11.12 35.32 18.18
N ALA A 102 -10.37 35.07 19.27
CA ALA A 102 -9.00 34.60 19.20
C ALA A 102 -8.96 33.08 18.94
N PHE A 103 -7.93 32.62 18.24
CA PHE A 103 -7.72 31.19 18.02
C PHE A 103 -7.44 30.51 19.36
N LYS A 104 -8.17 29.43 19.65
CA LYS A 104 -7.82 28.58 20.77
C LYS A 104 -6.50 27.85 20.47
N ARG A 105 -5.73 27.57 21.52
CA ARG A 105 -4.50 26.78 21.37
C ARG A 105 -4.77 25.31 21.63
N ILE A 106 -4.16 24.47 20.80
CA ILE A 106 -4.15 23.02 20.94
C ILE A 106 -3.15 22.64 22.05
N ALA A 107 -3.32 21.47 22.66
CA ALA A 107 -2.39 20.94 23.67
C ALA A 107 -0.94 20.82 23.15
N SER A 108 -0.76 20.66 21.83
CA SER A 108 0.53 20.62 21.14
C SER A 108 1.21 22.00 20.96
N GLY A 109 0.56 23.09 21.38
CA GLY A 109 1.09 24.46 21.34
C GLY A 109 0.78 25.25 20.06
N GLY A 110 0.17 24.62 19.05
CA GLY A 110 -0.32 25.29 17.84
C GLY A 110 -1.67 25.98 18.01
N GLU A 111 -2.05 26.82 17.04
CA GLU A 111 -3.42 27.33 16.92
C GLU A 111 -4.37 26.20 16.51
N ALA A 112 -5.61 26.23 16.99
CA ALA A 112 -6.67 25.26 16.67
C ALA A 112 -7.18 25.45 15.24
N ARG A 113 -6.29 25.26 14.28
CA ARG A 113 -6.50 25.44 12.85
C ARG A 113 -6.27 24.12 12.14
N TYR A 114 -7.33 23.59 11.54
CA TYR A 114 -7.36 22.31 10.86
C TYR A 114 -7.48 22.55 9.36
N LEU A 115 -6.44 22.18 8.60
CA LEU A 115 -6.45 22.31 7.15
C LEU A 115 -7.41 21.31 6.52
N LEU A 116 -8.19 21.76 5.55
CA LEU A 116 -9.14 20.91 4.84
C LEU A 116 -8.58 20.48 3.49
N PRO A 117 -8.42 19.17 3.22
CA PRO A 117 -8.01 18.68 1.91
C PRO A 117 -9.16 18.73 0.90
N ALA A 118 -8.81 18.69 -0.38
CA ALA A 118 -9.80 18.57 -1.45
C ALA A 118 -10.54 17.23 -1.32
N GLY A 119 -11.85 17.25 -1.54
CA GLY A 119 -12.74 16.11 -1.36
C GLY A 119 -13.28 15.93 0.06
N ALA A 120 -12.84 16.73 1.04
CA ALA A 120 -13.42 16.70 2.38
C ALA A 120 -14.87 17.20 2.37
N VAL A 121 -15.76 16.50 3.07
CA VAL A 121 -17.16 16.88 3.27
C VAL A 121 -17.30 17.60 4.60
N LEU A 122 -17.77 18.85 4.57
CA LEU A 122 -17.98 19.65 5.76
C LEU A 122 -19.14 19.07 6.58
N SER A 123 -18.92 18.88 7.88
CA SER A 123 -19.94 18.38 8.82
C SER A 123 -20.56 19.49 9.67
N VAL A 124 -19.90 20.64 9.78
CA VAL A 124 -20.35 21.81 10.55
C VAL A 124 -20.20 23.08 9.72
N ALA A 125 -21.00 24.09 10.03
CA ALA A 125 -21.01 25.38 9.36
C ALA A 125 -20.18 26.44 10.11
N ASP A 126 -19.97 27.58 9.47
CA ASP A 126 -19.36 28.75 10.09
C ASP A 126 -20.25 29.28 11.22
N GLY A 127 -19.67 29.53 12.39
CA GLY A 127 -20.41 29.98 13.58
C GLY A 127 -20.98 28.87 14.46
N ASP A 128 -20.86 27.60 14.07
CA ASP A 128 -21.34 26.48 14.90
C ASP A 128 -20.50 26.31 16.16
N THR A 129 -21.15 25.94 17.27
CA THR A 129 -20.46 25.65 18.53
C THR A 129 -20.07 24.17 18.59
N VAL A 130 -18.78 23.89 18.77
CA VAL A 130 -18.22 22.54 18.80
C VAL A 130 -17.58 22.22 20.15
N LYS A 131 -17.61 20.94 20.52
CA LYS A 131 -16.98 20.38 21.71
C LYS A 131 -15.73 19.58 21.33
N PRO A 132 -14.82 19.32 22.28
CA PRO A 132 -13.67 18.44 22.05
C PRO A 132 -14.15 17.06 21.61
N GLY A 133 -13.61 16.56 20.49
CA GLY A 133 -13.98 15.30 19.86
C GLY A 133 -15.10 15.39 18.82
N ASP A 134 -15.70 16.57 18.60
CA ASP A 134 -16.67 16.76 17.53
C ASP A 134 -15.99 16.78 16.16
N VAL A 135 -16.69 16.27 15.14
CA VAL A 135 -16.19 16.12 13.77
C VAL A 135 -16.49 17.40 12.99
N LEU A 136 -15.44 18.09 12.54
CA LEU A 136 -15.53 19.30 11.71
C LEU A 136 -15.80 18.96 10.24
N ALA A 137 -15.09 17.96 9.72
CA ALA A 137 -15.22 17.49 8.35
C ALA A 137 -14.92 15.99 8.26
N ARG A 138 -15.40 15.34 7.20
CA ARG A 138 -15.17 13.92 6.93
C ARG A 138 -14.52 13.78 5.58
N ILE A 139 -13.43 13.05 5.52
CA ILE A 139 -12.75 12.74 4.27
C ILE A 139 -13.23 11.36 3.85
N PRO A 140 -13.97 11.22 2.74
CA PRO A 140 -14.27 9.91 2.19
C PRO A 140 -12.95 9.22 1.88
N THR A 141 -12.72 8.06 2.48
CA THR A 141 -11.55 7.25 2.17
C THR A 141 -11.63 6.80 0.72
N GLU A 142 -10.48 6.70 0.03
CA GLU A 142 -10.49 6.14 -1.31
C GLU A 142 -11.09 4.73 -1.28
N SER A 143 -10.87 3.91 -0.25
CA SER A 143 -11.57 2.62 -0.07
C SER A 143 -13.11 2.68 -0.18
N ALA A 144 -13.75 3.81 0.15
CA ALA A 144 -15.20 4.01 -0.05
C ALA A 144 -15.57 4.32 -1.51
N LYS A 145 -14.72 5.05 -2.24
CA LYS A 145 -14.87 5.31 -3.69
C LYS A 145 -14.36 4.15 -4.56
N THR A 146 -13.32 3.44 -4.13
CA THR A 146 -12.65 2.28 -4.75
C THR A 146 -13.32 0.95 -4.41
N ARG A 147 -14.55 0.99 -3.87
CA ARG A 147 -15.56 -0.01 -4.26
C ARG A 147 -16.12 0.29 -5.66
N ASP A 148 -15.39 1.02 -6.48
CA ASP A 148 -15.44 0.93 -7.92
C ASP A 148 -14.88 -0.44 -8.37
N ILE A 149 -15.61 -1.50 -8.01
CA ILE A 149 -15.36 -2.88 -8.43
C ILE A 149 -15.74 -3.07 -9.92
N THR A 150 -16.04 -1.98 -10.62
CA THR A 150 -16.30 -1.95 -12.07
C THR A 150 -15.07 -2.36 -12.89
N GLY A 151 -13.89 -2.40 -12.26
CA GLY A 151 -12.67 -2.90 -12.89
C GLY A 151 -12.69 -4.39 -13.24
N GLY A 152 -13.60 -5.21 -12.68
CA GLY A 152 -13.81 -6.62 -13.04
C GLY A 152 -12.52 -7.40 -13.37
N LEU A 153 -12.52 -8.08 -14.52
CA LEU A 153 -11.36 -8.79 -15.08
C LEU A 153 -10.13 -7.89 -15.36
N PRO A 154 -10.26 -6.65 -15.88
CA PRO A 154 -9.12 -5.74 -16.06
C PRO A 154 -8.22 -5.59 -14.83
N ARG A 155 -8.81 -5.46 -13.63
CA ARG A 155 -8.02 -5.35 -12.39
C ARG A 155 -7.22 -6.61 -12.10
N VAL A 156 -7.83 -7.78 -12.27
CA VAL A 156 -7.17 -9.08 -12.13
C VAL A 156 -6.02 -9.22 -13.13
N ALA A 157 -6.21 -8.76 -14.36
CA ALA A 157 -5.17 -8.75 -15.38
C ALA A 157 -4.00 -7.82 -15.03
N GLU A 158 -4.27 -6.64 -14.44
CA GLU A 158 -3.22 -5.74 -13.95
C GLU A 158 -2.38 -6.39 -12.84
N LEU A 159 -3.04 -7.08 -11.89
CA LEU A 159 -2.39 -7.78 -10.79
C LEU A 159 -1.53 -8.94 -11.29
N PHE A 160 -2.06 -9.79 -12.19
CA PHE A 160 -1.29 -10.90 -12.76
C PHE A 160 -0.15 -10.47 -13.69
N GLU A 161 -0.25 -9.29 -14.30
CA GLU A 161 0.86 -8.71 -15.06
C GLU A 161 1.83 -7.90 -14.20
N ALA A 162 1.64 -7.88 -12.86
CA ALA A 162 2.44 -7.13 -11.90
C ALA A 162 2.65 -5.65 -12.33
N ARG A 163 1.58 -5.03 -12.87
CA ARG A 163 1.63 -3.65 -13.34
C ARG A 163 1.55 -2.68 -12.17
N ARG A 164 2.33 -1.59 -12.25
CA ARG A 164 2.24 -0.50 -11.28
C ARG A 164 0.90 0.24 -11.46
N PRO A 165 0.11 0.43 -10.38
CA PRO A 165 -1.13 1.21 -10.44
C PRO A 165 -0.89 2.66 -10.92
N LYS A 166 -1.93 3.31 -11.43
CA LYS A 166 -1.86 4.75 -11.78
C LYS A 166 -1.83 5.63 -10.53
N ASP A 167 -2.68 5.31 -9.56
CA ASP A 167 -2.73 5.93 -8.24
C ASP A 167 -2.03 5.01 -7.22
N CYS A 168 -0.70 5.04 -7.21
CA CYS A 168 0.08 4.27 -6.25
C CYS A 168 -0.04 4.84 -4.84
N ALA A 169 -0.42 3.98 -3.91
CA ALA A 169 -0.23 4.23 -2.49
C ALA A 169 1.27 4.29 -2.16
N VAL A 170 1.62 5.05 -1.13
CA VAL A 170 2.99 5.06 -0.58
C VAL A 170 2.92 4.42 0.80
N ILE A 171 3.68 3.35 0.99
CA ILE A 171 3.80 2.62 2.25
C ILE A 171 5.14 2.94 2.92
N ALA A 172 5.17 2.91 4.25
CA ALA A 172 6.37 3.17 5.03
C ALA A 172 7.39 2.04 4.87
N GLU A 173 8.63 2.38 4.50
CA GLU A 173 9.71 1.39 4.32
C GLU A 173 10.31 0.91 5.64
N MET A 174 10.12 1.65 6.73
CA MET A 174 10.68 1.36 8.05
C MET A 174 9.79 1.87 9.17
N ASP A 175 9.97 1.29 10.36
CA ASP A 175 9.41 1.80 11.61
C ASP A 175 10.08 3.12 11.98
N GLY A 176 9.32 4.08 12.51
CA GLY A 176 9.90 5.31 13.01
C GLY A 176 8.89 6.42 13.26
N ARG A 177 9.42 7.62 13.50
CA ARG A 177 8.64 8.84 13.68
C ARG A 177 8.61 9.64 12.37
N VAL A 178 7.40 10.03 11.98
CA VAL A 178 7.14 10.84 10.80
C VAL A 178 7.49 12.30 11.10
N THR A 179 8.28 12.91 10.21
CA THR A 179 8.59 14.34 10.25
C THR A 179 8.38 14.97 8.88
N PHE A 180 7.77 16.14 8.84
CA PHE A 180 7.59 16.86 7.57
C PHE A 180 8.81 17.74 7.27
N GLY A 181 9.46 17.47 6.13
CA GLY A 181 10.59 18.24 5.66
C GLY A 181 10.18 19.48 4.87
N LYS A 182 11.17 20.25 4.40
CA LYS A 182 10.92 21.38 3.52
C LYS A 182 10.38 20.89 2.17
N ASP A 183 9.25 21.46 1.76
CA ASP A 183 8.66 21.22 0.46
C ASP A 183 9.67 21.41 -0.69
N TYR A 184 9.63 20.49 -1.66
CA TYR A 184 10.46 20.55 -2.85
C TYR A 184 9.58 20.69 -4.09
N LYS A 185 9.59 21.88 -4.71
CA LYS A 185 8.74 22.22 -5.87
C LYS A 185 7.25 21.88 -5.55
N ASN A 186 6.63 21.05 -6.38
CA ASN A 186 5.24 20.59 -6.21
C ASN A 186 5.13 19.28 -5.40
N LYS A 187 6.15 18.89 -4.64
CA LYS A 187 6.13 17.71 -3.77
C LYS A 187 6.36 18.10 -2.30
N ARG A 188 5.57 17.52 -1.39
CA ARG A 188 5.81 17.48 0.05
C ARG A 188 6.86 16.44 0.37
N ARG A 189 7.77 16.74 1.29
CA ARG A 189 8.79 15.80 1.76
C ARG A 189 8.37 15.24 3.10
N ILE A 190 8.24 13.92 3.20
CA ILE A 190 8.06 13.22 4.47
C ILE A 190 9.35 12.48 4.78
N LYS A 191 9.83 12.60 6.00
CA LYS A 191 11.02 11.92 6.49
C LYS A 191 10.63 11.01 7.65
N ILE A 192 10.88 9.72 7.52
CA ILE A 192 10.69 8.75 8.61
C ILE A 192 12.04 8.58 9.28
N THR A 193 12.11 8.94 10.56
CA THR A 193 13.32 8.77 11.37
C THR A 193 13.10 7.60 12.31
N PRO A 194 13.90 6.53 12.24
CA PRO A 194 13.74 5.40 13.16
C PRO A 194 13.92 5.87 14.61
N GLU A 195 13.05 5.42 15.52
CA GLU A 195 13.24 5.70 16.94
C GLU A 195 14.48 4.93 17.41
N SER A 196 15.43 5.64 18.03
CA SER A 196 16.72 5.08 18.42
C SER A 196 16.54 3.89 19.37
N VAL A 197 16.86 2.69 18.89
CA VAL A 197 17.13 1.52 19.74
C VAL A 197 18.64 1.44 19.85
N ASP A 198 19.17 1.51 21.07
CA ASP A 198 20.62 1.37 21.38
C ASP A 198 21.57 2.49 20.91
N GLY A 199 21.09 3.74 20.80
CA GLY A 199 21.97 4.91 20.65
C GLY A 199 22.63 5.08 19.27
N VAL A 200 22.21 4.28 18.28
CA VAL A 200 22.57 4.46 16.86
C VAL A 200 21.39 5.13 16.16
N GLU A 201 21.56 6.37 15.72
CA GLU A 201 20.60 7.02 14.81
C GLU A 201 20.64 6.29 13.47
N GLY A 202 19.59 5.55 13.14
CA GLY A 202 19.43 4.96 11.82
C GLY A 202 19.26 6.04 10.75
N GLU A 203 19.69 5.76 9.52
CA GLU A 203 19.48 6.66 8.40
C GLU A 203 17.99 6.86 8.15
N ALA A 204 17.56 8.12 8.14
CA ALA A 204 16.18 8.45 7.90
C ALA A 204 15.85 8.39 6.40
N VAL A 205 14.72 7.77 6.08
CA VAL A 205 14.26 7.62 4.70
C VAL A 205 13.33 8.77 4.33
N GLU A 206 13.60 9.39 3.17
CA GLU A 206 12.82 10.50 2.64
C GLU A 206 11.87 10.05 1.52
N PHE A 207 10.61 10.44 1.65
CA PHE A 207 9.55 10.22 0.67
C PHE A 207 9.13 11.55 0.05
N LEU A 208 8.95 11.56 -1.28
CA LEU A 208 8.51 12.73 -2.03
C LEU A 208 7.10 12.55 -2.56
N ILE A 209 6.14 13.23 -1.93
CA ILE A 209 4.72 13.07 -2.15
C ILE A 209 4.17 14.24 -2.96
N PRO A 210 3.47 14.05 -4.09
CA PRO A 210 2.82 15.14 -4.82
C PRO A 210 1.89 15.97 -3.93
N LYS A 211 1.98 17.30 -4.03
CA LYS A 211 1.04 18.22 -3.36
C LYS A 211 -0.36 18.02 -3.94
N GLY A 212 -1.36 17.86 -3.08
CA GLY A 212 -2.75 17.62 -3.47
C GLY A 212 -3.30 16.26 -3.07
N LYS A 213 -2.43 15.25 -2.90
CA LYS A 213 -2.84 13.95 -2.34
C LYS A 213 -3.04 14.07 -0.81
N HIS A 214 -4.05 13.34 -0.31
CA HIS A 214 -4.31 13.20 1.11
C HIS A 214 -3.20 12.37 1.76
N ILE A 215 -2.73 12.80 2.92
CA ILE A 215 -1.67 12.12 3.67
C ILE A 215 -2.34 11.62 4.93
N ALA A 216 -2.25 10.31 5.19
CA ALA A 216 -2.93 9.65 6.30
C ALA A 216 -2.26 9.91 7.67
N VAL A 217 -1.07 10.51 7.66
CA VAL A 217 -0.20 10.67 8.84
C VAL A 217 0.06 12.13 9.18
N HIS A 218 0.24 12.42 10.47
CA HIS A 218 0.56 13.73 11.01
C HIS A 218 2.04 13.83 11.44
N ASP A 219 2.49 15.07 11.66
CA ASP A 219 3.84 15.35 12.10
C ASP A 219 4.05 14.84 13.53
N GLY A 220 5.07 14.03 13.75
CA GLY A 220 5.36 13.41 15.04
C GLY A 220 4.69 12.04 15.28
N ASP A 221 3.89 11.54 14.34
CA ASP A 221 3.27 10.20 14.45
C ASP A 221 4.32 9.08 14.40
N SER A 222 4.14 8.05 15.23
CA SER A 222 4.91 6.82 15.15
C SER A 222 4.26 5.85 14.15
N ILE A 223 4.98 5.49 13.10
CA ILE A 223 4.54 4.60 12.02
C ILE A 223 5.31 3.28 12.04
N ARG A 224 4.66 2.21 11.58
CA ARG A 224 5.30 0.91 11.35
C ARG A 224 5.54 0.67 9.87
N GLN A 225 6.54 -0.16 9.58
CA GLN A 225 6.84 -0.66 8.25
C GLN A 225 5.57 -1.28 7.63
N GLY A 226 5.28 -0.89 6.39
CA GLY A 226 4.08 -1.29 5.66
C GLY A 226 2.83 -0.46 5.89
N GLU A 227 2.80 0.45 6.88
CA GLU A 227 1.66 1.34 7.06
C GLU A 227 1.58 2.39 5.93
N TYR A 228 0.35 2.77 5.57
CA TYR A 228 0.08 3.71 4.49
C TYR A 228 0.41 5.15 4.91
N LEU A 229 1.26 5.82 4.13
CA LEU A 229 1.49 7.26 4.20
C LEU A 229 0.46 8.03 3.34
N ILE A 230 0.10 7.45 2.20
CA ILE A 230 -0.91 7.96 1.27
C ILE A 230 -1.89 6.83 0.98
N ASP A 231 -3.18 7.16 1.02
CA ASP A 231 -4.25 6.25 0.61
C ASP A 231 -4.20 5.97 -0.90
N GLY A 232 -4.43 4.73 -1.31
CA GLY A 232 -4.46 4.33 -2.72
C GLY A 232 -4.24 2.83 -2.90
N ASN A 233 -4.00 2.41 -4.14
CA ASN A 233 -3.67 1.01 -4.45
C ASN A 233 -2.16 0.78 -4.25
N PRO A 234 -1.74 -0.12 -3.36
CA PRO A 234 -0.32 -0.36 -3.13
C PRO A 234 0.31 -1.03 -4.35
N ASP A 235 1.58 -0.70 -4.60
CA ASP A 235 2.37 -1.30 -5.67
C ASP A 235 2.90 -2.68 -5.23
N PRO A 236 2.58 -3.77 -5.94
CA PRO A 236 3.09 -5.11 -5.63
C PRO A 236 4.62 -5.19 -5.51
N HIS A 237 5.36 -4.37 -6.27
CA HIS A 237 6.82 -4.35 -6.22
C HIS A 237 7.35 -3.71 -4.94
N ASP A 238 6.66 -2.69 -4.42
CA ASP A 238 7.04 -2.06 -3.15
C ASP A 238 6.66 -2.95 -1.97
N ILE A 239 5.51 -3.64 -2.03
CA ILE A 239 5.15 -4.66 -1.02
C ILE A 239 6.23 -5.74 -0.93
N LEU A 240 6.70 -6.26 -2.08
CA LEU A 240 7.76 -7.28 -2.10
C LEU A 240 9.06 -6.78 -1.45
N ARG A 241 9.47 -5.55 -1.78
CA ARG A 241 10.73 -4.97 -1.28
C ARG A 241 10.67 -4.71 0.23
N ILE A 242 9.51 -4.30 0.74
CA ILE A 242 9.36 -3.79 2.12
C ILE A 242 8.89 -4.89 3.07
N LEU A 243 7.84 -5.62 2.70
CA LEU A 243 7.17 -6.60 3.54
C LEU A 243 7.53 -8.06 3.20
N GLY A 244 8.15 -8.27 2.04
CA GLY A 244 8.62 -9.58 1.61
C GLY A 244 7.58 -10.42 0.88
N ILE A 245 7.94 -11.69 0.65
CA ILE A 245 7.20 -12.63 -0.21
C ILE A 245 5.85 -13.00 0.39
N GLU A 246 5.79 -13.28 1.69
CA GLU A 246 4.56 -13.76 2.36
C GLU A 246 3.47 -12.68 2.32
N ALA A 247 3.81 -11.45 2.73
CA ALA A 247 2.89 -10.32 2.69
C ALA A 247 2.40 -10.00 1.27
N LEU A 248 3.29 -10.10 0.27
CA LEU A 248 2.88 -9.93 -1.13
C LEU A 248 1.93 -11.03 -1.57
N ALA A 249 2.21 -12.28 -1.22
CA ALA A 249 1.37 -13.41 -1.62
C ALA A 249 -0.03 -13.28 -1.03
N ASP A 250 -0.12 -12.96 0.27
CA ASP A 250 -1.40 -12.70 0.94
C ASP A 250 -2.15 -11.53 0.31
N PHE A 251 -1.43 -10.44 -0.02
CA PHE A 251 -2.02 -9.29 -0.70
C PHE A 251 -2.61 -9.68 -2.07
N LEU A 252 -1.83 -10.34 -2.93
CA LEU A 252 -2.27 -10.73 -4.28
C LEU A 252 -3.44 -11.72 -4.24
N VAL A 253 -3.38 -12.70 -3.34
CA VAL A 253 -4.44 -13.69 -3.16
C VAL A 253 -5.72 -13.00 -2.72
N ASN A 254 -5.68 -12.14 -1.70
CA ASN A 254 -6.86 -11.45 -1.20
C ASN A 254 -7.47 -10.51 -2.25
N GLU A 255 -6.67 -9.67 -2.90
CA GLU A 255 -7.15 -8.72 -3.92
C GLU A 255 -7.83 -9.42 -5.11
N ILE A 256 -7.22 -10.47 -5.64
CA ILE A 256 -7.79 -11.22 -6.76
C ILE A 256 -9.07 -11.95 -6.30
N GLN A 257 -9.03 -12.54 -5.11
CA GLN A 257 -10.13 -13.29 -4.54
C GLN A 257 -11.34 -12.39 -4.26
N GLU A 258 -11.15 -11.14 -3.82
CA GLU A 258 -12.24 -10.19 -3.62
C GLU A 258 -13.02 -9.90 -4.91
N VAL A 259 -12.33 -9.79 -6.05
CA VAL A 259 -12.98 -9.60 -7.36
C VAL A 259 -13.84 -10.82 -7.72
N TYR A 260 -13.33 -12.03 -7.56
CA TYR A 260 -14.09 -13.27 -7.83
C TYR A 260 -15.25 -13.47 -6.87
N ARG A 261 -15.06 -13.17 -5.57
CA ARG A 261 -16.12 -13.21 -4.56
C ARG A 261 -17.25 -12.24 -4.90
N LEU A 262 -16.92 -11.02 -5.34
CA LEU A 262 -17.95 -10.07 -5.76
C LEU A 262 -18.74 -10.58 -6.96
N GLN A 263 -18.07 -11.20 -7.94
CA GLN A 263 -18.73 -11.82 -9.09
C GLN A 263 -19.53 -13.08 -8.74
N GLY A 264 -19.52 -13.50 -7.48
CA GLY A 264 -20.24 -14.67 -6.99
C GLY A 264 -19.61 -15.99 -7.43
N VAL A 265 -18.36 -15.98 -7.88
CA VAL A 265 -17.63 -17.18 -8.31
C VAL A 265 -16.74 -17.65 -7.15
N PRO A 266 -17.09 -18.75 -6.45
CA PRO A 266 -16.25 -19.26 -5.38
C PRO A 266 -15.02 -19.98 -5.96
N ILE A 267 -13.83 -19.44 -5.70
CA ILE A 267 -12.55 -20.07 -6.02
C ILE A 267 -11.81 -20.31 -4.69
N ASN A 268 -11.10 -21.43 -4.57
CA ASN A 268 -10.26 -21.67 -3.40
C ASN A 268 -8.90 -20.99 -3.59
N ASP A 269 -8.39 -20.36 -2.53
CA ASP A 269 -7.17 -19.56 -2.54
C ASP A 269 -5.95 -20.33 -3.11
N LYS A 270 -5.88 -21.65 -2.91
CA LYS A 270 -4.84 -22.54 -3.47
C LYS A 270 -4.65 -22.41 -4.98
N HIS A 271 -5.70 -22.07 -5.73
CA HIS A 271 -5.61 -21.92 -7.17
C HIS A 271 -4.87 -20.63 -7.56
N ILE A 272 -5.11 -19.56 -6.81
CA ILE A 272 -4.45 -18.27 -7.03
C ILE A 272 -3.00 -18.35 -6.55
N GLU A 273 -2.74 -19.00 -5.42
CA GLU A 273 -1.40 -19.25 -4.89
C GLU A 273 -0.49 -19.97 -5.90
N VAL A 274 -1.02 -20.91 -6.68
CA VAL A 274 -0.26 -21.58 -7.75
C VAL A 274 0.26 -20.57 -8.77
N ILE A 275 -0.55 -19.57 -9.15
CA ILE A 275 -0.15 -18.53 -10.11
C ILE A 275 0.85 -17.57 -9.47
N VAL A 276 0.57 -17.10 -8.25
CA VAL A 276 1.46 -16.20 -7.50
C VAL A 276 2.83 -16.85 -7.29
N ARG A 277 2.88 -18.16 -7.02
CA ARG A 277 4.13 -18.93 -6.96
C ARG A 277 4.91 -18.87 -8.27
N GLN A 278 4.25 -18.92 -9.43
CA GLN A 278 4.93 -18.81 -10.74
C GLN A 278 5.48 -17.39 -10.97
N MET A 279 4.76 -16.37 -10.51
CA MET A 279 5.19 -14.97 -10.63
C MET A 279 6.43 -14.65 -9.77
N LEU A 280 6.68 -15.43 -8.72
CA LEU A 280 7.76 -15.25 -7.73
C LEU A 280 8.91 -16.28 -7.86
N GLN A 281 9.02 -16.96 -9.01
CA GLN A 281 10.06 -17.99 -9.21
C GLN A 281 11.47 -17.43 -9.35
N LYS A 282 11.59 -16.18 -9.82
CA LYS A 282 12.87 -15.57 -10.18
C LYS A 282 13.45 -14.72 -9.07
N VAL A 283 14.77 -14.71 -9.02
CA VAL A 283 15.59 -13.89 -8.13
C VAL A 283 16.63 -13.15 -8.96
N GLU A 284 16.90 -11.90 -8.60
CA GLU A 284 17.97 -11.08 -9.20
C GLU A 284 19.21 -11.11 -8.31
N ILE A 285 20.37 -11.27 -8.92
CA ILE A 285 21.65 -11.30 -8.20
C ILE A 285 22.12 -9.87 -7.91
N LEU A 286 22.16 -9.48 -6.64
CA LEU A 286 22.71 -8.20 -6.21
C LEU A 286 24.24 -8.25 -6.10
N GLU A 287 24.75 -9.31 -5.47
CA GLU A 287 26.18 -9.57 -5.36
C GLU A 287 26.44 -11.05 -5.60
N PRO A 288 27.32 -11.41 -6.55
CA PRO A 288 27.58 -12.81 -6.87
C PRO A 288 28.39 -13.54 -5.79
N GLY A 289 29.01 -12.83 -4.83
CA GLY A 289 29.87 -13.46 -3.83
C GLY A 289 31.02 -14.23 -4.49
N ASP A 290 31.26 -15.46 -4.03
CA ASP A 290 32.29 -16.36 -4.58
C ASP A 290 31.69 -17.41 -5.53
N THR A 291 30.48 -17.15 -6.06
CA THR A 291 29.82 -17.98 -7.08
C THR A 291 30.23 -17.55 -8.50
N GLY A 292 29.93 -18.37 -9.50
CA GLY A 292 30.14 -18.01 -10.93
C GLY A 292 29.05 -17.11 -11.52
N LEU A 293 28.22 -16.50 -10.68
CA LEU A 293 27.03 -15.76 -11.09
C LEU A 293 27.36 -14.32 -11.51
N ILE A 294 26.44 -13.70 -12.28
CA ILE A 294 26.61 -12.35 -12.81
C ILE A 294 25.65 -11.39 -12.12
N LYS A 295 26.17 -10.28 -11.61
CA LYS A 295 25.34 -9.22 -10.99
C LYS A 295 24.29 -8.69 -11.98
N GLY A 296 23.05 -8.58 -11.52
CA GLY A 296 21.90 -8.12 -12.29
C GLY A 296 21.25 -9.20 -13.18
N ASP A 297 21.78 -10.41 -13.19
CA ASP A 297 21.16 -11.52 -13.92
C ASP A 297 20.02 -12.14 -13.10
N HIS A 298 19.06 -12.74 -13.80
CA HIS A 298 17.87 -13.36 -13.20
C HIS A 298 17.95 -14.89 -13.33
N MET A 299 17.75 -15.60 -12.22
CA MET A 299 17.66 -17.06 -12.26
C MET A 299 16.48 -17.60 -11.48
N ASP A 300 16.16 -18.88 -11.67
CA ASP A 300 15.16 -19.56 -10.85
C ASP A 300 15.74 -19.88 -9.46
N LYS A 301 14.91 -19.72 -8.43
CA LYS A 301 15.30 -20.00 -7.04
C LYS A 301 15.97 -21.38 -6.82
N PRO A 302 15.49 -22.50 -7.40
CA PRO A 302 16.16 -23.80 -7.23
C PRO A 302 17.58 -23.86 -7.80
N ASP A 303 17.86 -23.11 -8.88
CA ASP A 303 19.22 -23.07 -9.47
C ASP A 303 20.16 -22.25 -8.59
N LEU A 304 19.64 -21.15 -8.02
CA LEU A 304 20.38 -20.37 -7.03
C LEU A 304 20.73 -21.23 -5.81
N ASP A 305 19.77 -21.98 -5.29
CA ASP A 305 19.97 -22.83 -4.12
C ASP A 305 21.07 -23.88 -4.40
N ALA A 306 21.08 -24.46 -5.61
CA ALA A 306 22.11 -25.41 -6.03
C ALA A 306 23.50 -24.76 -6.18
N GLU A 307 23.60 -23.58 -6.81
CA GLU A 307 24.88 -22.88 -6.97
C GLU A 307 25.42 -22.34 -5.64
N SER A 308 24.53 -21.86 -4.77
CA SER A 308 24.89 -21.40 -3.42
C SER A 308 25.42 -22.56 -2.58
N ALA A 309 24.76 -23.73 -2.61
CA ALA A 309 25.24 -24.93 -1.92
C ALA A 309 26.63 -25.37 -2.40
N LYS A 310 26.92 -25.25 -3.72
CA LYS A 310 28.27 -25.53 -4.26
C LYS A 310 29.31 -24.52 -3.79
N ALA A 311 28.97 -23.24 -3.66
CA ALA A 311 29.87 -22.21 -3.16
C ALA A 311 30.18 -22.42 -1.67
N GLU A 312 29.15 -22.70 -0.87
CA GLU A 312 29.29 -23.00 0.56
C GLU A 312 30.11 -24.28 0.80
N ALA A 313 29.91 -25.33 0.01
CA ALA A 313 30.69 -26.56 0.09
C ALA A 313 32.19 -26.33 -0.19
N ARG A 314 32.54 -25.28 -0.93
CA ARG A 314 33.92 -24.84 -1.20
C ARG A 314 34.43 -23.83 -0.15
N GLY A 315 33.63 -23.50 0.87
CA GLY A 315 33.95 -22.52 1.90
C GLY A 315 33.85 -21.05 1.43
N GLY A 316 33.22 -20.81 0.28
CA GLY A 316 33.00 -19.46 -0.27
C GLY A 316 31.70 -18.83 0.23
N ARG A 317 31.54 -17.53 -0.04
CA ARG A 317 30.33 -16.77 0.29
C ARG A 317 29.25 -17.00 -0.78
N PRO A 318 27.99 -17.28 -0.38
CA PRO A 318 26.88 -17.39 -1.32
C PRO A 318 26.55 -16.03 -1.95
N ALA A 319 25.79 -16.06 -3.05
CA ALA A 319 25.33 -14.85 -3.70
C ALA A 319 24.24 -14.16 -2.86
N ILE A 320 24.29 -12.83 -2.78
CA ILE A 320 23.21 -12.00 -2.25
C ILE A 320 22.23 -11.74 -3.39
N VAL A 321 20.97 -12.08 -3.17
CA VAL A 321 19.91 -11.96 -4.16
C VAL A 321 18.71 -11.20 -3.61
N GLN A 322 17.87 -10.69 -4.51
CA GLN A 322 16.55 -10.17 -4.18
C GLN A 322 15.47 -10.89 -4.99
N PRO A 323 14.31 -11.23 -4.38
CA PRO A 323 13.18 -11.76 -5.13
C PRO A 323 12.66 -10.75 -6.15
N VAL A 324 12.23 -11.24 -7.32
CA VAL A 324 11.66 -10.39 -8.36
C VAL A 324 10.25 -10.85 -8.68
N LEU A 325 9.29 -9.93 -8.63
CA LEU A 325 7.94 -10.17 -9.09
C LEU A 325 7.86 -9.97 -10.61
N LEU A 326 7.48 -11.00 -11.35
CA LEU A 326 7.27 -10.94 -12.79
C LEU A 326 5.79 -11.17 -13.13
N GLY A 327 5.27 -10.37 -14.07
CA GLY A 327 3.96 -10.61 -14.66
C GLY A 327 3.92 -11.95 -15.40
N ILE A 328 2.74 -12.59 -15.48
CA ILE A 328 2.58 -13.92 -16.07
C ILE A 328 3.09 -14.02 -17.51
N THR A 329 2.96 -12.97 -18.33
CA THR A 329 3.48 -12.95 -19.70
C THR A 329 5.01 -13.02 -19.69
N LYS A 330 5.67 -12.21 -18.86
CA LYS A 330 7.14 -12.20 -18.77
C LYS A 330 7.68 -13.47 -18.11
N ALA A 331 7.01 -13.97 -17.07
CA ALA A 331 7.38 -15.23 -16.41
C ALA A 331 7.28 -16.41 -17.39
N SER A 332 6.23 -16.47 -18.22
CA SER A 332 6.03 -17.55 -19.21
C SER A 332 7.10 -17.58 -20.30
N LEU A 333 7.59 -16.42 -20.73
CA LEU A 333 8.68 -16.31 -21.72
C LEU A 333 10.05 -16.68 -21.15
N GLN A 334 10.23 -16.60 -19.83
CA GLN A 334 11.49 -16.88 -19.12
C GLN A 334 11.50 -18.25 -18.42
N THR A 335 10.64 -19.17 -18.88
CA THR A 335 10.64 -20.56 -18.40
C THR A 335 11.88 -21.33 -18.86
N ARG A 336 12.21 -22.42 -18.16
CA ARG A 336 13.36 -23.28 -18.47
C ARG A 336 13.25 -23.95 -19.84
N SER A 337 12.05 -24.44 -20.16
CA SER A 337 11.77 -25.07 -21.45
C SER A 337 11.57 -24.00 -22.52
N PHE A 338 12.57 -23.82 -23.38
CA PHE A 338 12.43 -22.91 -24.52
C PHE A 338 11.39 -23.42 -25.53
N ILE A 339 11.12 -24.73 -25.57
CA ILE A 339 10.06 -25.34 -26.40
C ILE A 339 8.69 -24.87 -25.91
N SER A 340 8.46 -24.92 -24.59
CA SER A 340 7.24 -24.43 -23.94
C SER A 340 7.09 -22.91 -24.07
N ALA A 341 8.17 -22.14 -23.87
CA ALA A 341 8.17 -20.69 -24.03
C ALA A 341 7.85 -20.27 -25.48
N ALA A 342 8.46 -20.91 -26.47
CA ALA A 342 8.28 -20.61 -27.89
C ALA A 342 6.84 -20.86 -28.38
N SER A 343 6.09 -21.74 -27.69
CA SER A 343 4.69 -22.04 -27.99
C SER A 343 3.70 -21.03 -27.39
N PHE A 344 4.15 -20.08 -26.56
CA PHE A 344 3.27 -19.07 -25.95
C PHE A 344 3.15 -17.83 -26.82
N GLN A 345 4.20 -17.00 -26.85
CA GLN A 345 4.29 -15.75 -27.63
C GLN A 345 5.76 -15.47 -28.00
N GLU A 346 6.01 -14.47 -28.84
CA GLU A 346 7.37 -14.03 -29.22
C GLU A 346 8.31 -15.15 -29.74
N THR A 347 7.77 -16.14 -30.46
CA THR A 347 8.47 -17.35 -30.91
C THR A 347 9.85 -17.08 -31.53
N THR A 348 9.96 -16.10 -32.43
CA THR A 348 11.23 -15.74 -33.08
C THR A 348 12.29 -15.30 -32.06
N ARG A 349 11.91 -14.50 -31.07
CA ARG A 349 12.82 -14.02 -30.03
C ARG A 349 13.30 -15.16 -29.15
N VAL A 350 12.38 -16.03 -28.71
CA VAL A 350 12.70 -17.18 -27.86
C VAL A 350 13.63 -18.15 -28.57
N LEU A 351 13.36 -18.48 -29.84
CA LEU A 351 14.21 -19.40 -30.61
C LEU A 351 15.58 -18.80 -30.95
N THR A 352 15.65 -17.49 -31.22
CA THR A 352 16.94 -16.80 -31.43
C THR A 352 17.78 -16.86 -30.16
N ASP A 353 17.19 -16.52 -29.02
CA ASP A 353 17.87 -16.58 -27.72
C ASP A 353 18.35 -18.00 -27.39
N ALA A 354 17.50 -19.01 -27.60
CA ALA A 354 17.86 -20.41 -27.41
C ALA A 354 19.00 -20.86 -28.33
N SER A 355 19.01 -20.40 -29.60
CA SER A 355 20.05 -20.72 -30.57
C SER A 355 21.38 -20.07 -30.21
N VAL A 356 21.37 -18.80 -29.79
CA VAL A 356 22.58 -18.05 -29.39
C VAL A 356 23.24 -18.69 -28.17
N HIS A 357 22.44 -19.12 -27.19
CA HIS A 357 22.94 -19.75 -25.96
C HIS A 357 23.15 -21.26 -26.08
N GLY A 358 22.76 -21.89 -27.20
CA GLY A 358 22.80 -23.34 -27.36
C GLY A 358 21.98 -24.08 -26.29
N LYS A 359 20.80 -23.56 -25.94
CA LYS A 359 19.96 -24.12 -24.85
C LYS A 359 19.57 -25.56 -25.15
N THR A 360 19.59 -26.39 -24.12
CA THR A 360 19.08 -27.77 -24.14
C THR A 360 17.84 -27.86 -23.26
N ASP A 361 16.84 -28.62 -23.71
CA ASP A 361 15.57 -28.78 -23.00
C ASP A 361 15.53 -30.16 -22.32
N THR A 362 15.25 -30.19 -21.02
CA THR A 362 15.21 -31.44 -20.23
C THR A 362 13.86 -32.15 -20.29
N LEU A 363 12.86 -31.55 -20.92
CA LEU A 363 11.51 -32.08 -21.09
C LEU A 363 10.79 -32.40 -19.76
N GLU A 364 10.95 -31.56 -18.73
CA GLU A 364 10.39 -31.80 -17.38
C GLU A 364 8.92 -31.38 -17.22
N GLY A 365 8.40 -30.53 -18.10
CA GLY A 365 7.07 -29.98 -18.05
C GLY A 365 6.06 -30.66 -18.98
N LEU A 366 4.85 -30.12 -19.00
CA LEU A 366 3.73 -30.71 -19.74
C LEU A 366 3.78 -30.38 -21.23
N LYS A 367 4.05 -29.12 -21.59
CA LYS A 367 3.86 -28.62 -22.97
C LYS A 367 4.91 -29.20 -23.92
N GLU A 368 6.16 -29.20 -23.49
CA GLU A 368 7.28 -29.82 -24.20
C GLU A 368 7.01 -31.29 -24.57
N ASN A 369 6.50 -32.10 -23.63
CA ASN A 369 6.22 -33.51 -23.87
C ASN A 369 5.05 -33.69 -24.83
N VAL A 370 4.03 -32.83 -24.76
CA VAL A 370 2.93 -32.81 -25.76
C VAL A 370 3.46 -32.48 -27.15
N ILE A 371 4.30 -31.45 -27.28
CA ILE A 371 4.84 -31.00 -28.57
C ILE A 371 5.72 -32.07 -29.21
N VAL A 372 6.51 -32.78 -28.41
CA VAL A 372 7.42 -33.84 -28.88
C VAL A 372 6.70 -35.20 -29.03
N GLY A 373 5.47 -35.34 -28.51
CA GLY A 373 4.69 -36.58 -28.58
C GLY A 373 5.10 -37.65 -27.57
N ARG A 374 5.66 -37.26 -26.42
CA ARG A 374 5.98 -38.14 -25.28
C ARG A 374 4.86 -38.13 -24.25
N LEU A 375 4.92 -39.08 -23.31
CA LEU A 375 4.04 -39.08 -22.14
C LEU A 375 4.31 -37.82 -21.31
N ILE A 376 3.23 -37.14 -20.91
CA ILE A 376 3.33 -35.98 -20.03
C ILE A 376 3.71 -36.42 -18.61
N PRO A 377 4.52 -35.64 -17.87
CA PRO A 377 4.96 -35.97 -16.52
C PRO A 377 3.87 -35.71 -15.45
N ALA A 378 2.62 -36.05 -15.78
CA ALA A 378 1.46 -35.96 -14.88
C ALA A 378 0.55 -37.18 -15.05
N GLY A 379 -0.14 -37.57 -13.97
CA GLY A 379 -1.10 -38.67 -14.00
C GLY A 379 -0.42 -40.00 -14.34
N THR A 380 -0.84 -40.64 -15.44
CA THR A 380 -0.30 -41.94 -15.86
C THR A 380 1.13 -41.86 -16.39
N GLY A 381 1.61 -40.68 -16.78
CA GLY A 381 2.99 -40.49 -17.25
C GLY A 381 3.97 -40.06 -16.16
N SER A 382 3.51 -39.93 -14.90
CA SER A 382 4.40 -39.72 -13.74
C SER A 382 5.01 -41.01 -13.20
N TYR A 383 4.52 -42.17 -13.64
CA TYR A 383 4.91 -43.50 -13.16
C TYR A 383 5.86 -44.22 -14.11
#